data_AF-A0A2E9T8I4-F1
#
_entry.id   AF-A0A2E9T8I4-F1
#
_cell.length_a   1.000
_cell.length_b   1.000
_cell.length_c   1.000
_cell.angle_alpha   90.00
_cell.angle_beta   90.00
_cell.angle_gamma   90.00
#
_symmetry.space_group_name_H-M   'P 1'
#
loop_
_entity.id
_entity.type
_entity.pdbx_description
1 polymer ?
#
loop_
_entity_poly.entity_id
_entity_poly.type
_entity_poly.pdbx_seq_one_letter_code
_entity_poly.pdbx_strand_id
1 'polypeptide(L)'
;MNHEITNQYHIEFNPLPIKVKQPIDYSRVFSIINYSVSVNFYIYDKKRKTIVHYGSSKPCGLNNRRSSIHAEQLAIEYCLKHDKRNKYIIIITKFTKDGKHKTKKSCASCCQLILKYNFQNKIFTIDENNQIIPAISSKPQMCLAYKIKYGL
;
A
#
# COMPACT_ATOMS: atom_id res chain seq x y z
N MET A 1 -15.53 -20.48 -27.56
CA MET A 1 -15.70 -19.23 -28.34
C MET A 1 -14.88 -18.17 -27.63
N ASN A 2 -13.88 -17.69 -28.36
CA ASN A 2 -12.73 -16.92 -27.88
C ASN A 2 -13.12 -15.64 -27.14
N HIS A 3 -12.37 -15.32 -26.07
CA HIS A 3 -11.81 -13.99 -25.89
C HIS A 3 -10.67 -14.06 -24.87
N GLU A 4 -9.51 -14.52 -25.33
CA GLU A 4 -8.25 -13.94 -24.86
C GLU A 4 -8.30 -12.44 -25.17
N ILE A 5 -8.58 -11.63 -24.15
CA ILE A 5 -8.24 -10.21 -24.17
C ILE A 5 -7.00 -10.06 -23.30
N THR A 6 -5.88 -10.64 -23.75
CA THR A 6 -4.57 -10.19 -23.30
C THR A 6 -4.23 -8.93 -24.07
N ASN A 7 -4.92 -7.83 -23.75
CA ASN A 7 -4.43 -6.50 -24.12
C ASN A 7 -3.13 -6.27 -23.35
N GLN A 8 -2.05 -6.53 -24.07
CA GLN A 8 -0.65 -6.40 -23.70
C GLN A 8 -0.30 -4.92 -23.52
N TYR A 9 -0.81 -4.30 -22.45
CA TYR A 9 -0.31 -3.01 -22.00
C TYR A 9 1.06 -3.25 -21.37
N HIS A 10 2.14 -2.97 -22.13
CA HIS A 10 3.47 -2.80 -21.55
C HIS A 10 3.46 -1.52 -20.71
N ILE A 11 3.10 -1.66 -19.44
CA ILE A 11 3.17 -0.57 -18.46
C ILE A 11 4.58 -0.57 -17.88
N GLU A 12 5.29 0.52 -18.10
CA GLU A 12 6.56 0.78 -17.43
C GLU A 12 6.27 1.33 -16.03
N PHE A 13 6.72 0.60 -15.00
CA PHE A 13 6.51 1.01 -13.61
C PHE A 13 7.65 1.91 -13.14
N ASN A 14 7.30 3.04 -12.55
CA ASN A 14 8.28 3.83 -11.81
C ASN A 14 8.83 2.97 -10.66
N PRO A 15 10.16 2.84 -10.52
CA PRO A 15 10.73 2.13 -9.40
C PRO A 15 10.45 2.88 -8.09
N LEU A 16 10.45 2.14 -6.97
CA LEU A 16 10.38 2.79 -5.66
C LEU A 16 11.60 3.73 -5.50
N PRO A 17 11.43 4.93 -4.92
CA PRO A 17 12.51 5.89 -4.70
C PRO A 17 13.41 5.50 -3.50
N ILE A 18 13.84 4.25 -3.48
CA ILE A 18 14.76 3.66 -2.49
C ILE A 18 15.75 2.75 -3.21
N LYS A 19 16.95 2.60 -2.65
CA LYS A 19 17.93 1.65 -3.17
C LYS A 19 17.50 0.23 -2.82
N VAL A 20 17.26 -0.61 -3.82
CA VAL A 20 16.94 -2.03 -3.65
C VAL A 20 17.99 -2.88 -4.37
N LYS A 21 18.47 -3.95 -3.74
CA LYS A 21 19.45 -4.87 -4.34
C LYS A 21 18.88 -5.74 -5.45
N GLN A 22 17.58 -5.98 -5.43
CA GLN A 22 16.88 -6.87 -6.35
C GLN A 22 15.71 -6.13 -6.97
N PRO A 23 15.40 -6.39 -8.25
CA PRO A 23 14.23 -5.82 -8.88
C PRO A 23 12.95 -6.31 -8.18
N ILE A 24 11.92 -5.48 -8.21
CA ILE A 24 10.61 -5.80 -7.64
C ILE A 24 9.71 -6.24 -8.79
N ASP A 25 9.10 -7.41 -8.64
CA ASP A 25 8.06 -7.85 -9.56
C ASP A 25 6.73 -7.18 -9.20
N TYR A 26 6.37 -6.15 -9.98
CA TYR A 26 5.15 -5.36 -9.81
C TYR A 26 3.89 -6.05 -10.31
N SER A 27 3.99 -7.15 -11.09
CA SER A 27 2.83 -7.88 -11.58
C SER A 27 1.94 -8.42 -10.44
N ARG A 28 2.53 -8.63 -9.27
CA ARG A 28 1.85 -9.12 -8.06
C ARG A 28 1.02 -8.05 -7.32
N VAL A 29 1.24 -6.77 -7.62
CA VAL A 29 0.65 -5.63 -6.90
C VAL A 29 -0.01 -4.61 -7.81
N PHE A 30 -0.04 -4.87 -9.12
CA PHE A 30 -0.73 -4.05 -10.09
C PHE A 30 -1.72 -4.87 -10.89
N SER A 31 -2.93 -4.34 -11.06
CA SER A 31 -3.91 -4.83 -12.03
C SER A 31 -4.65 -3.65 -12.63
N ILE A 32 -4.76 -3.65 -13.97
CA ILE A 32 -5.47 -2.61 -14.71
C ILE A 32 -6.96 -2.53 -14.34
N ILE A 33 -7.52 -3.61 -13.81
CA ILE A 33 -8.94 -3.69 -13.42
C ILE A 33 -9.18 -2.96 -12.10
N ASN A 34 -8.22 -2.99 -11.17
CA ASN A 34 -8.44 -2.53 -9.79
C ASN A 34 -7.42 -1.48 -9.28
N TYR A 35 -6.51 -0.99 -10.13
CA TYR A 35 -5.49 -0.01 -9.75
C TYR A 35 -6.07 1.25 -9.07
N SER A 36 -7.28 1.64 -9.46
CA SER A 36 -7.97 2.83 -8.95
C SER A 36 -8.35 2.70 -7.47
N VAL A 37 -8.48 1.48 -6.95
CA VAL A 37 -8.88 1.20 -5.55
C VAL A 37 -7.78 0.51 -4.75
N SER A 38 -6.90 -0.25 -5.41
CA SER A 38 -5.82 -1.00 -4.77
C SER A 38 -4.77 -0.07 -4.15
N VAL A 39 -4.39 -0.36 -2.90
CA VAL A 39 -3.26 0.27 -2.20
C VAL A 39 -2.20 -0.80 -1.98
N ASN A 40 -0.97 -0.50 -2.35
CA ASN A 40 0.15 -1.41 -2.26
C ASN A 40 0.97 -1.09 -1.01
N PHE A 41 1.54 -2.13 -0.39
CA PHE A 41 2.51 -1.99 0.69
C PHE A 41 3.80 -2.74 0.35
N TYR A 42 4.91 -2.20 0.83
CA TYR A 42 6.24 -2.79 0.72
C TYR A 42 6.94 -2.73 2.07
N ILE A 43 7.43 -3.88 2.54
CA ILE A 43 8.21 -4.01 3.78
C ILE A 43 9.68 -3.98 3.40
N TYR A 44 10.39 -2.95 3.84
CA TYR A 44 11.77 -2.68 3.45
C TYR A 44 12.73 -2.79 4.63
N ASP A 45 13.77 -3.60 4.46
CA ASP A 45 14.91 -3.64 5.38
C ASP A 45 15.97 -2.62 4.95
N LYS A 46 16.01 -1.46 5.64
CA LYS A 46 16.93 -0.36 5.32
C LYS A 46 18.40 -0.76 5.33
N LYS A 47 18.79 -1.67 6.23
CA LYS A 47 20.19 -2.09 6.40
C LYS A 47 20.61 -3.02 5.26
N ARG A 48 19.74 -3.97 4.91
CA ARG A 48 20.02 -4.94 3.83
C ARG A 48 19.72 -4.40 2.43
N LYS A 49 18.96 -3.30 2.33
CA LYS A 49 18.49 -2.71 1.08
C LYS A 49 17.65 -3.70 0.26
N THR A 50 16.71 -4.37 0.91
CA THR A 50 15.88 -5.42 0.31
C THR A 50 14.41 -5.25 0.69
N ILE A 51 13.51 -5.44 -0.27
CA ILE A 51 12.10 -5.67 0.01
C ILE A 51 11.95 -7.09 0.55
N VAL A 52 11.47 -7.25 1.79
CA VAL A 52 11.33 -8.56 2.43
C VAL A 52 9.92 -9.14 2.25
N HIS A 53 8.94 -8.28 2.01
CA HIS A 53 7.56 -8.66 1.73
C HIS A 53 6.81 -7.49 1.10
N TYR A 54 5.80 -7.77 0.29
CA TYR A 54 4.96 -6.75 -0.34
C TYR A 54 3.66 -7.36 -0.82
N GLY A 55 2.65 -6.51 -1.04
CA GLY A 55 1.33 -6.94 -1.46
C GLY A 55 0.37 -5.75 -1.62
N SER A 56 -0.91 -6.06 -1.76
CA SER A 56 -1.97 -5.07 -1.94
C SER A 56 -3.07 -5.22 -0.89
N SER A 57 -3.77 -4.13 -0.61
CA SER A 57 -4.99 -4.09 0.18
C SER A 57 -6.03 -5.06 -0.38
N LYS A 58 -6.86 -5.65 0.49
CA LYS A 58 -7.94 -6.55 0.08
C LYS A 58 -9.27 -5.80 0.09
N PRO A 59 -9.86 -5.51 -1.08
CA PRO A 59 -11.18 -4.90 -1.13
C PRO A 59 -12.24 -5.85 -0.53
N CYS A 60 -13.34 -5.28 -0.03
CA CYS A 60 -14.53 -6.05 0.33
C CYS A 60 -15.00 -6.91 -0.85
N GLY A 61 -15.13 -8.23 -0.66
CA GLY A 61 -15.86 -9.07 -1.60
C GLY A 61 -17.35 -8.71 -1.63
N LEU A 62 -18.00 -9.03 -2.75
CA LEU A 62 -19.37 -8.76 -3.26
C LEU A 62 -20.56 -8.53 -2.30
N ASN A 63 -20.42 -8.74 -0.99
CA ASN A 63 -21.52 -8.69 -0.04
C ASN A 63 -21.59 -7.42 0.85
N ASN A 64 -20.67 -6.45 0.72
CA ASN A 64 -20.65 -5.16 1.46
C ASN A 64 -20.79 -5.23 3.01
N ARG A 65 -20.84 -6.43 3.60
CA ARG A 65 -21.07 -6.67 5.04
C ARG A 65 -19.81 -6.53 5.90
N ARG A 66 -18.62 -6.50 5.29
CA ARG A 66 -17.33 -6.39 5.98
C ARG A 66 -16.54 -5.26 5.37
N SER A 67 -15.74 -4.54 6.15
CA SER A 67 -14.84 -3.49 5.67
C SER A 67 -13.62 -4.05 4.94
N SER A 68 -13.04 -3.27 4.01
CA SER A 68 -11.82 -3.63 3.29
C SER A 68 -10.66 -3.77 4.28
N ILE A 69 -9.74 -4.69 4.00
CA ILE A 69 -8.50 -4.79 4.76
C ILE A 69 -7.48 -3.87 4.11
N HIS A 70 -7.07 -2.83 4.84
CA HIS A 70 -6.16 -1.83 4.33
C HIS A 70 -4.71 -2.34 4.30
N ALA A 71 -3.92 -1.75 3.41
CA ALA A 71 -2.53 -2.14 3.21
C ALA A 71 -1.68 -1.94 4.49
N GLU A 72 -1.96 -0.87 5.26
CA GLU A 72 -1.31 -0.60 6.53
C GLU A 72 -1.53 -1.72 7.55
N GLN A 73 -2.75 -2.27 7.61
CA GLN A 73 -3.06 -3.35 8.54
C GLN A 73 -2.26 -4.60 8.19
N LEU A 74 -2.27 -5.02 6.93
CA LEU A 74 -1.51 -6.19 6.46
C LEU A 74 0.00 -6.02 6.70
N ALA A 75 0.52 -4.81 6.46
CA ALA A 75 1.93 -4.51 6.67
C ALA A 75 2.33 -4.55 8.16
N ILE A 76 1.50 -3.99 9.05
CA ILE A 76 1.71 -4.03 10.49
C ILE A 76 1.64 -5.47 10.99
N GLU A 77 0.63 -6.25 10.58
CA GLU A 77 0.50 -7.66 10.94
C GLU A 77 1.74 -8.47 10.55
N TYR A 78 2.27 -8.25 9.34
CA TYR A 78 3.52 -8.86 8.91
C TYR A 78 4.70 -8.47 9.82
N CYS A 79 4.87 -7.18 10.12
CA CYS A 79 5.95 -6.70 10.97
C CYS A 79 5.83 -7.22 12.41
N LEU A 80 4.64 -7.28 12.99
CA LEU A 80 4.43 -7.83 14.33
C LEU A 80 4.85 -9.30 14.41
N LYS A 81 4.63 -10.07 13.34
CA LYS A 81 5.02 -11.49 13.27
C LYS A 81 6.50 -11.71 12.96
N HIS A 82 7.10 -10.86 12.12
CA HIS A 82 8.40 -11.13 11.51
C HIS A 82 9.52 -10.13 11.86
N ASP A 83 9.20 -8.96 12.40
CA ASP A 83 10.15 -7.88 12.71
C ASP A 83 10.51 -7.80 14.20
N LYS A 84 11.04 -8.88 14.75
CA LYS A 84 11.46 -8.94 16.18
C LYS A 84 12.50 -7.89 16.57
N ARG A 85 13.22 -7.32 15.60
CA ARG A 85 14.28 -6.32 15.82
C ARG A 85 13.87 -4.90 15.46
N ASN A 86 12.59 -4.69 15.13
CA ASN A 86 12.04 -3.40 14.76
C ASN A 86 12.87 -2.68 13.67
N LYS A 87 13.36 -3.42 12.67
CA LYS A 87 14.28 -2.91 11.64
C LYS A 87 13.58 -2.49 10.35
N TYR A 88 12.35 -2.94 10.13
CA TYR A 88 11.64 -2.67 8.89
C TYR A 88 10.99 -1.29 8.91
N ILE A 89 10.90 -0.71 7.72
CA ILE A 89 9.97 0.36 7.39
C ILE A 89 8.94 -0.16 6.40
N ILE A 90 7.82 0.54 6.32
CA ILE A 90 6.69 0.21 5.46
C ILE A 90 6.51 1.38 4.50
N ILE A 91 6.42 1.09 3.21
CA ILE A 91 6.07 2.06 2.18
C ILE A 91 4.69 1.69 1.65
N ILE A 92 3.75 2.63 1.67
CA ILE A 92 2.42 2.48 1.09
C ILE A 92 2.23 3.44 -0.09
N THR A 93 1.60 2.96 -1.16
CA THR A 93 1.42 3.76 -2.39
C THR A 93 0.31 3.18 -3.24
N LYS A 94 -0.15 3.93 -4.23
CA LYS A 94 -1.01 3.44 -5.30
C LYS A 94 -0.29 3.60 -6.62
N PHE A 95 -0.65 2.80 -7.61
CA PHE A 95 -0.23 3.06 -8.98
C PHE A 95 -1.28 3.91 -9.71
N THR A 96 -0.81 4.80 -10.58
CA THR A 96 -1.64 5.36 -11.64
C THR A 96 -1.80 4.33 -12.76
N LYS A 97 -2.67 4.62 -13.72
CA LYS A 97 -2.84 3.77 -14.92
C LYS A 97 -1.53 3.63 -15.70
N ASP A 98 -0.68 4.66 -15.63
CA ASP A 98 0.59 4.76 -16.35
C ASP A 98 1.78 4.24 -15.52
N GLY A 99 1.55 3.46 -14.46
CA GLY A 99 2.63 2.85 -13.68
C GLY A 99 3.37 3.79 -12.72
N LYS A 100 2.92 5.05 -12.57
CA LYS A 100 3.52 6.01 -11.63
C LYS A 100 3.02 5.79 -10.21
N HIS A 101 3.86 6.09 -9.22
CA HIS A 101 3.45 6.12 -7.83
C HIS A 101 2.54 7.31 -7.54
N LYS A 102 1.49 7.06 -6.75
CA LYS A 102 0.56 8.07 -6.26
C LYS A 102 0.51 8.03 -4.74
N THR A 103 0.49 9.22 -4.14
CA THR A 103 0.41 9.42 -2.70
C THR A 103 -0.81 8.75 -2.10
N LYS A 104 -0.62 8.02 -1.00
CA LYS A 104 -1.70 7.51 -0.17
C LYS A 104 -1.41 7.78 1.30
N LYS A 105 -2.04 8.83 1.84
CA LYS A 105 -2.07 9.06 3.28
C LYS A 105 -2.97 8.05 3.97
N SER A 106 -2.63 7.71 5.20
CA SER A 106 -3.41 6.78 6.02
C SER A 106 -4.74 7.39 6.45
N CYS A 107 -5.79 6.57 6.44
CA CYS A 107 -7.11 6.98 6.95
C CYS A 107 -7.14 6.98 8.48
N ALA A 108 -8.19 7.56 9.07
CA ALA A 108 -8.32 7.70 10.53
C ALA A 108 -8.15 6.39 11.30
N SER A 109 -8.79 5.29 10.84
CA SER A 109 -8.65 3.99 11.49
C SER A 109 -7.23 3.40 11.37
N CYS A 110 -6.59 3.57 10.20
CA CYS A 110 -5.19 3.18 10.05
C CYS A 110 -4.28 4.00 10.95
N CYS A 111 -4.45 5.33 11.04
CA CYS A 111 -3.65 6.15 11.95
C CYS A 111 -3.76 5.68 13.40
N GLN A 112 -4.96 5.31 13.87
CA GLN A 112 -5.15 4.72 15.19
C GLN A 112 -4.37 3.41 15.37
N LEU A 113 -4.42 2.50 14.40
CA LEU A 113 -3.65 1.25 14.42
C LEU A 113 -2.14 1.53 14.45
N ILE A 114 -1.68 2.46 13.63
CA ILE A 114 -0.27 2.83 13.54
C ILE A 114 0.25 3.34 14.89
N LEU A 115 -0.51 4.21 15.55
CA LEU A 115 -0.18 4.72 16.88
C LEU A 115 -0.23 3.61 17.93
N LYS A 116 -1.28 2.78 17.92
CA LYS A 116 -1.44 1.66 18.86
C LYS A 116 -0.25 0.71 18.86
N TYR A 117 0.34 0.44 17.69
CA TYR A 117 1.46 -0.48 17.53
C TYR A 117 2.83 0.21 17.40
N ASN A 118 2.92 1.52 17.67
CA ASN A 118 4.17 2.30 17.64
C ASN A 118 4.89 2.32 16.26
N PHE A 119 4.14 2.37 15.16
CA PHE A 119 4.68 2.44 13.79
C PHE A 119 4.74 3.86 13.20
N GLN A 120 4.52 4.90 14.00
CA GLN A 120 4.34 6.27 13.51
C GLN A 120 5.52 6.82 12.70
N ASN A 121 6.73 6.40 13.07
CA ASN A 121 7.97 6.83 12.41
C ASN A 121 8.48 5.82 11.38
N LYS A 122 7.62 4.88 10.95
CA LYS A 122 8.00 3.72 10.12
C LYS A 122 7.15 3.52 8.88
N ILE A 123 6.04 4.24 8.76
CA ILE A 123 5.12 4.10 7.63
C ILE A 123 5.18 5.36 6.78
N PHE A 124 5.54 5.18 5.52
CA PHE A 124 5.79 6.24 4.56
C PHE A 124 4.95 6.04 3.30
N THR A 125 4.77 7.11 2.53
CA THR A 125 4.20 7.10 1.18
C THR A 125 5.15 7.81 0.23
N ILE A 126 4.93 7.62 -1.07
CA ILE A 126 5.64 8.33 -2.12
C ILE A 126 4.79 9.52 -2.56
N ASP A 127 5.38 10.70 -2.69
CA ASP A 127 4.73 11.90 -3.23
C ASP A 127 4.88 12.02 -4.76
N GLU A 128 4.26 13.04 -5.34
CA GLU A 128 4.32 13.36 -6.78
C GLU A 128 5.74 13.68 -7.28
N ASN A 129 6.65 14.10 -6.40
CA ASN A 129 8.04 14.39 -6.69
C ASN A 129 8.95 13.16 -6.46
N ASN A 130 8.34 11.98 -6.31
CA ASN A 130 9.01 10.71 -6.04
C ASN A 130 9.83 10.72 -4.73
N GLN A 131 9.38 11.47 -3.72
CA GLN A 131 10.01 11.52 -2.40
C GLN A 131 9.25 10.65 -1.39
N ILE A 132 10.01 10.07 -0.45
CA ILE A 132 9.45 9.31 0.66
C ILE A 132 9.05 10.28 1.77
N ILE A 133 7.76 10.39 2.02
CA ILE A 133 7.18 11.25 3.07
C ILE A 133 6.37 10.42 4.07
N PRO A 134 6.15 10.87 5.32
CA PRO A 134 5.32 10.14 6.28
C PRO A 134 3.92 9.87 5.73
N ALA A 135 3.38 8.66 5.94
CA ALA A 135 2.03 8.35 5.48
C ALA A 135 0.93 8.87 6.43
N ILE A 136 1.28 9.15 7.69
CA ILE A 136 0.38 9.74 8.67
C ILE A 136 0.11 11.20 8.30
N SER A 137 -1.13 11.61 8.53
CA SER A 137 -1.59 12.99 8.37
C SER A 137 -2.08 13.51 9.72
N SER A 138 -1.87 14.80 9.99
CA SER A 138 -2.43 15.50 11.15
C SER A 138 -3.96 15.56 11.10
N LYS A 139 -4.54 15.56 9.90
CA LYS A 139 -5.98 15.51 9.65
C LYS A 139 -6.30 14.31 8.77
N PRO A 140 -6.38 13.09 9.34
CA PRO A 140 -6.60 11.89 8.55
C PRO A 140 -8.05 11.83 8.04
N GLN A 141 -8.22 11.43 6.78
CA GLN A 141 -9.54 11.26 6.19
C GLN A 141 -10.24 10.03 6.77
N MET A 142 -11.57 10.10 6.90
CA MET A 142 -12.39 8.94 7.23
C MET A 142 -12.31 7.87 6.13
N CYS A 143 -12.32 6.59 6.53
CA CYS A 143 -12.32 5.50 5.57
C CYS A 143 -13.68 5.43 4.84
N LEU A 144 -13.65 4.99 3.58
CA LEU A 144 -14.84 4.94 2.72
C LEU A 144 -15.94 4.05 3.32
N ALA A 145 -15.57 2.90 3.89
CA ALA A 145 -16.52 2.01 4.54
C ALA A 145 -17.28 2.67 5.69
N TYR A 146 -16.63 3.55 6.46
CA TYR A 146 -17.28 4.31 7.52
C TYR A 146 -18.26 5.31 6.94
N LYS A 147 -17.85 6.06 5.91
CA LYS A 147 -18.75 7.01 5.21
C LYS A 147 -20.01 6.32 4.69
N ILE A 148 -19.85 5.18 4.01
CA ILE A 148 -20.97 4.38 3.49
C ILE A 148 -21.89 3.91 4.62
N LYS A 149 -21.32 3.39 5.72
CA LYS A 149 -22.11 2.87 6.85
C LYS A 149 -22.98 3.93 7.53
N TYR A 150 -22.50 5.18 7.60
CA TYR A 150 -23.15 6.26 8.33
C TYR A 150 -23.76 7.35 7.43
N GLY A 151 -23.72 7.20 6.09
CA GLY A 151 -24.30 8.15 5.16
C GLY A 151 -23.62 9.53 5.13
N LEU A 152 -22.29 9.57 5.25
CA LEU A 152 -21.45 10.78 5.30
C LEU A 152 -20.74 11.11 3.98
#